data_AF-A0A7Y3K3S0-F1
#
_entry.id   AF-A0A7Y3K3S0-F1
#
_cell.length_a   1.000
_cell.length_b   1.000
_cell.length_c   1.000
_cell.angle_alpha   90.00
_cell.angle_beta   90.00
_cell.angle_gamma   90.00
#
_symmetry.space_group_name_H-M   'P 1'
#
loop_
_entity.id
_entity.type
_entity.pdbx_description
1 polymer ?
#
loop_
_entity_poly.entity_id
_entity_poly.type
_entity_poly.pdbx_seq_one_letter_code
_entity_poly.pdbx_strand_id
1 'polypeptide(L)'
;MAFTFEKLIVYQKAISYADHICAITEKFPRGYGFLSDQLNRASVSIAANIAEGNGRFTIPDRKNFFMIARGSVQECVALMEIA
;
A
#
# COMPACT_ATOMS: atom_id res chain seq x y z
N MET A 1 8.59 17.15 -12.82
CA MET A 1 9.93 16.67 -12.43
C MET A 1 9.70 15.42 -11.58
N ALA A 2 10.29 14.28 -11.95
CA ALA A 2 10.00 13.02 -11.27
C ALA A 2 10.78 12.93 -9.95
N PHE A 3 10.12 12.54 -8.86
CA PHE A 3 10.79 12.26 -7.59
C PHE A 3 11.59 10.95 -7.70
N THR A 4 12.68 10.83 -6.94
CA THR A 4 13.56 9.65 -7.01
C THR A 4 12.82 8.34 -6.70
N PHE A 5 11.83 8.36 -5.81
CA PHE A 5 11.06 7.16 -5.45
C PHE A 5 10.18 6.65 -6.61
N GLU A 6 9.78 7.52 -7.55
CA GLU A 6 8.93 7.14 -8.69
C GLU A 6 9.66 6.19 -9.66
N LYS A 7 10.99 6.16 -9.61
CA LYS A 7 11.84 5.24 -10.38
C LYS A 7 11.99 3.86 -9.72
N LEU A 8 11.56 3.71 -8.46
CA LEU A 8 11.65 2.42 -7.77
C LEU A 8 10.62 1.45 -8.34
N ILE A 9 11.09 0.29 -8.81
CA ILE A 9 10.20 -0.78 -9.31
C ILE A 9 9.18 -1.18 -8.24
N VAL A 10 9.60 -1.25 -6.97
CA VAL A 10 8.70 -1.60 -5.87
C VAL A 10 7.60 -0.57 -5.64
N TYR A 11 7.89 0.73 -5.87
CA TYR A 11 6.88 1.79 -5.79
C TYR A 11 5.87 1.67 -6.94
N GLN A 12 6.34 1.49 -8.18
CA GLN A 12 5.47 1.31 -9.34
C GLN A 12 4.55 0.09 -9.19
N LYS A 13 5.07 -1.01 -8.66
CA LYS A 13 4.29 -2.20 -8.31
C LYS A 13 3.26 -1.92 -7.20
N ALA A 14 3.64 -1.14 -6.18
CA ALA A 14 2.71 -0.78 -5.11
C ALA A 14 1.56 0.10 -5.60
N ILE A 15 1.82 1.05 -6.50
CA ILE A 15 0.77 1.86 -7.16
C ILE A 15 -0.16 0.97 -7.98
N SER A 16 0.40 0.13 -8.87
CA SER A 16 -0.40 -0.81 -9.66
C SER A 16 -1.23 -1.77 -8.80
N TYR A 17 -0.69 -2.18 -7.65
CA TYR A 17 -1.41 -3.02 -6.68
C TYR A 17 -2.56 -2.27 -6.03
N ALA A 18 -2.35 -1.03 -5.58
CA ALA A 18 -3.41 -0.20 -5.01
C ALA A 18 -4.55 0.06 -6.02
N ASP A 19 -4.22 0.38 -7.27
CA ASP A 19 -5.22 0.54 -8.33
C ASP A 19 -6.05 -0.74 -8.54
N HIS A 20 -5.38 -1.90 -8.52
CA HIS A 20 -6.04 -3.20 -8.65
C HIS A 20 -6.98 -3.51 -7.48
N ILE A 21 -6.54 -3.19 -6.25
CA ILE A 21 -7.34 -3.38 -5.03
C ILE A 21 -8.57 -2.47 -5.03
N CYS A 22 -8.42 -1.20 -5.41
CA CYS A 22 -9.56 -0.29 -5.57
C CYS A 22 -10.59 -0.84 -6.56
N ALA A 23 -10.14 -1.35 -7.71
CA ALA A 23 -11.04 -1.95 -8.71
C ALA A 23 -11.70 -3.28 -8.25
N ILE A 24 -11.05 -4.06 -7.39
CA ILE A 24 -11.62 -5.26 -6.79
C ILE A 24 -12.68 -4.89 -5.75
N THR A 25 -12.38 -3.95 -4.85
CA THR A 25 -13.27 -3.59 -3.74
C THR A 25 -14.54 -2.89 -4.19
N GLU A 26 -14.56 -2.26 -5.37
CA GLU A 26 -15.78 -1.75 -6.03
C GLU A 26 -16.83 -2.86 -6.30
N LYS A 27 -16.39 -4.11 -6.43
CA LYS A 27 -17.26 -5.26 -6.74
C LYS A 27 -17.75 -5.99 -5.49
N PHE A 28 -17.34 -5.55 -4.29
CA PHE A 28 -17.77 -6.19 -3.06
C PHE A 28 -19.28 -6.05 -2.86
N PRO A 29 -19.95 -7.07 -2.29
CA PRO A 29 -21.38 -7.03 -2.08
C PRO A 29 -21.75 -5.98 -1.02
N ARG A 30 -23.01 -5.53 -1.08
CA ARG A 30 -23.54 -4.57 -0.11
C ARG A 30 -23.38 -5.11 1.32
N GLY A 31 -22.84 -4.28 2.22
CA GLY A 31 -22.54 -4.66 3.60
C GLY A 31 -21.04 -4.77 3.90
N TYR A 32 -20.19 -4.88 2.88
CA TYR A 32 -18.74 -5.03 3.02
C TYR A 32 -17.96 -3.71 2.94
N GLY A 33 -18.63 -2.55 3.00
CA GLY A 33 -17.98 -1.24 2.86
C GLY A 33 -16.84 -1.00 3.87
N PHE A 34 -16.95 -1.56 5.08
CA PHE A 34 -15.89 -1.49 6.09
C PHE A 34 -14.63 -2.24 5.66
N LEU A 35 -14.78 -3.36 4.94
CA LEU A 35 -13.67 -4.18 4.47
C LEU A 35 -13.06 -3.58 3.21
N SER A 36 -13.89 -3.05 2.30
CA SER A 36 -13.43 -2.25 1.16
C SER A 36 -12.56 -1.07 1.62
N ASP A 37 -13.00 -0.31 2.64
CA ASP A 37 -12.22 0.80 3.20
C ASP A 37 -10.87 0.33 3.77
N GLN A 38 -10.87 -0.70 4.61
CA GLN A 38 -9.65 -1.23 5.21
C GLN A 38 -8.66 -1.72 4.14
N LEU A 39 -9.14 -2.49 3.15
CA LEU A 39 -8.29 -3.04 2.10
C LEU A 39 -7.72 -1.94 1.18
N ASN A 40 -8.54 -0.94 0.83
CA ASN A 40 -8.08 0.22 0.05
C ASN A 40 -7.04 1.03 0.83
N ARG A 41 -7.26 1.31 2.11
CA ARG A 41 -6.30 2.04 2.95
C ARG A 41 -4.99 1.29 3.13
N ALA A 42 -5.06 -0.02 3.41
CA ALA A 42 -3.88 -0.86 3.54
C ALA A 42 -3.08 -0.89 2.24
N SER A 43 -3.74 -1.05 1.08
CA SER A 43 -3.03 -1.10 -0.21
C SER A 43 -2.35 0.22 -0.58
N VAL A 44 -3.04 1.36 -0.38
CA VAL A 44 -2.48 2.70 -0.61
C VAL A 44 -1.31 2.99 0.34
N SER A 45 -1.40 2.54 1.60
CA SER A 45 -0.35 2.70 2.61
C SER A 45 0.99 2.11 2.16
N ILE A 46 1.00 1.03 1.37
CA ILE A 46 2.23 0.41 0.85
C ILE A 46 3.03 1.43 0.01
N ALA A 47 2.38 2.05 -0.98
CA ALA A 47 3.04 3.01 -1.86
C ALA A 47 3.43 4.30 -1.10
N ALA A 48 2.56 4.79 -0.22
CA ALA A 48 2.80 5.98 0.59
C ALA A 48 4.05 5.81 1.47
N ASN A 49 4.17 4.68 2.18
CA ASN A 49 5.31 4.41 3.04
C ASN A 49 6.61 4.16 2.26
N ILE A 50 6.54 3.60 1.04
CA ILE A 50 7.74 3.49 0.17
C ILE A 50 8.23 4.88 -0.24
N ALA A 51 7.32 5.77 -0.68
CA ALA A 51 7.68 7.13 -1.07
C ALA A 51 8.25 7.92 0.11
N GLU A 52 7.58 7.87 1.26
CA GLU A 52 8.00 8.58 2.48
C GLU A 52 9.34 8.04 3.00
N GLY A 53 9.50 6.73 3.07
CA GLY A 53 10.75 6.08 3.49
C GLY A 53 11.93 6.46 2.61
N ASN A 54 11.73 6.50 1.29
CA ASN A 54 12.78 6.90 0.36
C ASN A 54 13.22 8.37 0.54
N GLY A 55 12.33 9.22 1.07
CA GLY A 55 12.63 10.61 1.43
C GLY A 55 13.37 10.78 2.76
N ARG A 56 13.52 9.73 3.58
CA ARG A 56 14.21 9.82 4.88
C ARG A 56 15.74 9.88 4.71
N PHE A 57 16.36 10.72 5.53
CA PHE A 57 17.81 10.97 5.52
C PHE A 57 18.61 9.82 6.14
N THR A 58 18.12 9.26 7.25
CA THR A 58 18.83 8.21 7.98
C THR A 58 18.39 6.82 7.51
N ILE A 59 19.32 5.87 7.55
CA ILE A 59 19.02 4.47 7.22
C ILE A 59 18.00 3.86 8.21
N PRO A 60 18.10 4.08 9.54
CA PRO A 60 17.11 3.57 10.49
C PRO A 60 15.69 4.07 10.22
N ASP A 61 15.51 5.37 9.95
CA ASP A 61 14.18 5.93 9.67
C ASP A 61 13.61 5.35 8.38
N ARG A 62 14.42 5.32 7.30
CA ARG A 62 14.03 4.71 6.03
C ARG A 62 13.58 3.26 6.21
N LYS A 63 14.32 2.47 7.00
CA LYS A 63 13.99 1.07 7.29
C LYS A 63 12.64 0.95 7.99
N ASN A 64 12.32 1.82 8.95
CA ASN A 64 11.05 1.79 9.66
C ASN A 64 9.86 1.96 8.70
N PHE A 65 9.93 2.91 7.76
CA PHE A 65 8.88 3.10 6.74
C PHE A 65 8.73 1.88 5.83
N PHE A 66 9.83 1.26 5.40
CA PHE A 66 9.75 0.04 4.58
C PHE A 66 9.20 -1.16 5.35
N MET A 67 9.42 -1.23 6.66
CA MET A 67 8.79 -2.23 7.53
C MET A 67 7.29 -2.01 7.65
N ILE A 68 6.83 -0.75 7.76
CA ILE A 68 5.40 -0.41 7.75
C ILE A 68 4.76 -0.79 6.41
N ALA A 69 5.40 -0.44 5.28
CA ALA A 69 4.92 -0.83 3.96
C ALA A 69 4.76 -2.35 3.84
N ARG A 70 5.72 -3.12 4.37
CA ARG A 70 5.63 -4.59 4.42
C ARG A 70 4.51 -5.08 5.34
N GLY A 71 4.28 -4.41 6.47
CA GLY A 71 3.14 -4.69 7.35
C GLY A 71 1.81 -4.48 6.64
N SER A 72 1.65 -3.39 5.89
CA SER A 72 0.44 -3.12 5.10
C SER A 72 0.20 -4.16 3.98
N VAL A 73 1.25 -4.75 3.40
CA VAL A 73 1.09 -5.91 2.49
C VAL A 73 0.48 -7.10 3.23
N GLN A 74 0.97 -7.41 4.44
CA GLN A 74 0.46 -8.52 5.25
C GLN A 74 -0.98 -8.28 5.68
N GLU A 75 -1.32 -7.04 6.02
CA GLU A 75 -2.68 -6.61 6.32
C GLU A 75 -3.60 -6.84 5.11
N CYS A 76 -3.18 -6.46 3.89
CA CYS A 76 -3.97 -6.73 2.69
C CYS A 76 -4.25 -8.22 2.48
N VAL A 77 -3.26 -9.09 2.75
CA VAL A 77 -3.46 -10.56 2.67
C VAL A 77 -4.55 -11.00 3.65
N ALA A 78 -4.46 -10.58 4.91
CA ALA A 78 -5.45 -10.93 5.92
C ALA A 78 -6.86 -10.41 5.58
N LEU A 79 -6.97 -9.17 5.07
CA LEU A 79 -8.24 -8.57 4.70
C LEU A 79 -8.87 -9.24 3.47
N MET A 80 -8.06 -9.70 2.51
CA MET A 80 -8.56 -10.48 1.35
C MET A 80 -9.07 -11.87 1.76
N GLU A 81 -8.51 -12.50 2.79
CA GLU A 81 -9.03 -13.77 3.32
C GLU A 81 -10.36 -13.62 4.08
N ILE A 82 -10.65 -12.40 4.56
CA ILE A 82 -11.91 -12.07 5.25
C ILE A 82 -13.03 -11.74 4.24
N ALA A 83 -12.66 -11.29 3.03
CA ALA A 83 -13.58 -10.80 1.99
C ALA A 83 -14.33 -11.92 1.28
#